data_AF-A0A4Y2LMZ8-F1
#
_entry.id   AF-A0A4Y2LMZ8-F1
#
_cell.length_a   1.000
_cell.length_b   1.000
_cell.length_c   1.000
_cell.angle_alpha   90.00
_cell.angle_beta   90.00
_cell.angle_gamma   90.00
#
_symmetry.space_group_name_H-M   'P 1'
#
loop_
_entity.id
_entity.type
_entity.pdbx_description
1 polymer ?
#
loop_
_entity_poly.entity_id
_entity_poly.type
_entity_poly.pdbx_seq_one_letter_code
_entity_poly.pdbx_strand_id
1 'polypeptide(L)'
;MTLSVDPDQYLPISHTVGMRIVIHDPSDEPDPEDKGITIAASYETHISLKQTIMHRIPAPYKDKCVFYGNKEKYLVKSRTHCMQACIQEYNFARCGCSEPSFWTMLEYKQCDTTNSTEMDCLDRVMKDLSVYGTNCHLRH
;
A
#
# COMPACT_ATOMS: atom_id res chain seq x y z
N MET A 1 -8.39 17.96 17.82
CA MET A 1 -8.97 16.61 17.70
C MET A 1 -8.76 15.94 19.04
N THR A 2 -9.78 15.30 19.60
CA THR A 2 -9.65 14.52 20.84
C THR A 2 -9.83 13.07 20.49
N LEU A 3 -8.89 12.23 20.91
CA LEU A 3 -8.90 10.81 20.62
C LEU A 3 -8.89 10.02 21.92
N SER A 4 -9.61 8.90 21.95
CA SER A 4 -9.71 8.03 23.12
C SER A 4 -9.12 6.67 22.78
N VAL A 5 -8.22 6.19 23.63
CA VAL A 5 -7.73 4.81 23.60
C VAL A 5 -8.14 4.11 24.87
N ASP A 6 -8.52 2.85 24.75
CA ASP A 6 -8.86 1.99 25.87
C ASP A 6 -7.80 0.89 25.99
N PRO A 7 -6.85 1.00 26.94
CA PRO A 7 -5.78 0.02 27.12
C PRO A 7 -6.29 -1.40 27.38
N ASP A 8 -7.48 -1.56 27.95
CA ASP A 8 -8.04 -2.87 28.29
C ASP A 8 -8.53 -3.64 27.05
N GLN A 9 -8.71 -2.95 25.92
CA GLN A 9 -9.08 -3.55 24.62
C GLN A 9 -7.86 -3.95 23.77
N TYR A 10 -6.64 -3.70 24.25
CA TYR A 10 -5.44 -4.09 23.51
C TYR A 10 -5.16 -5.58 23.67
N LEU A 11 -4.62 -6.19 22.61
CA LEU A 11 -4.19 -7.58 22.67
C LEU A 11 -2.93 -7.70 23.54
N PRO A 12 -2.70 -8.84 24.24
CA PRO A 12 -1.48 -9.05 25.02
C PRO A 12 -0.17 -8.93 24.22
N ILE A 13 -0.24 -9.11 22.89
CA ILE A 13 0.88 -8.96 21.97
C ILE A 13 1.15 -7.51 21.54
N SER A 14 0.29 -6.57 21.90
CA SER A 14 0.46 -5.16 21.52
C SER A 14 1.60 -4.52 22.32
N HIS A 15 2.65 -4.11 21.63
CA HIS A 15 3.85 -3.55 22.26
C HIS A 15 3.72 -2.06 22.65
N THR A 16 2.70 -1.37 22.15
CA THR A 16 2.52 0.08 22.33
C THR A 16 1.06 0.45 22.48
N VAL A 17 0.76 1.30 23.47
CA VAL A 17 -0.56 1.93 23.66
C VAL A 17 -0.50 3.36 23.13
N GLY A 18 -1.42 3.68 22.23
CA GLY A 18 -1.41 4.93 21.49
C GLY A 18 -2.09 4.78 20.14
N MET A 19 -1.84 5.74 19.26
CA MET A 19 -2.52 5.83 17.96
C MET A 19 -1.51 6.04 16.85
N ARG A 20 -1.86 5.59 15.65
CA ARG A 20 -1.05 5.81 14.45
C ARG A 20 -1.86 6.62 13.45
N ILE A 21 -1.35 7.78 13.05
CA ILE A 21 -2.05 8.73 12.17
C ILE A 21 -1.25 8.88 10.87
N VAL A 22 -1.93 8.87 9.73
CA VAL A 22 -1.35 9.16 8.42
C VAL A 22 -1.97 10.41 7.84
N ILE A 23 -1.15 11.22 7.21
CA ILE A 23 -1.58 12.37 6.40
C ILE A 23 -1.17 12.06 4.97
N HIS A 24 -2.15 11.88 4.08
CA HIS A 24 -1.96 11.43 2.71
C HIS A 24 -2.79 12.27 1.72
N ASP A 25 -2.50 12.11 0.42
CA ASP A 25 -3.33 12.69 -0.64
C ASP A 25 -4.71 12.03 -0.67
N PRO A 26 -5.82 12.77 -0.89
CA PRO A 26 -7.16 12.19 -0.94
C PRO A 26 -7.36 11.10 -1.99
N SER A 27 -6.50 11.03 -3.01
CA SER A 27 -6.55 10.04 -4.09
C SER A 27 -5.71 8.79 -3.82
N ASP A 28 -4.86 8.83 -2.80
CA ASP A 28 -3.97 7.75 -2.38
C ASP A 28 -4.56 6.99 -1.19
N GLU A 29 -4.27 5.69 -1.11
CA GLU A 29 -4.61 4.90 0.07
C GLU A 29 -3.74 5.29 1.28
N PRO A 30 -4.31 5.41 2.49
CA PRO A 30 -3.51 5.56 3.70
C PRO A 30 -2.66 4.31 3.94
N ASP A 31 -1.36 4.53 4.16
CA ASP A 31 -0.43 3.47 4.56
C ASP A 31 0.08 3.76 5.99
N PRO A 32 -0.66 3.35 7.03
CA PRO A 32 -0.25 3.57 8.41
C PRO A 32 0.96 2.75 8.80
N GLU A 33 1.27 1.67 8.10
CA GLU A 33 2.41 0.81 8.42
C GLU A 33 3.74 1.47 8.01
N ASP A 34 3.79 2.06 6.81
CA ASP A 34 4.98 2.73 6.28
C ASP A 34 5.04 4.23 6.66
N LYS A 35 3.92 4.94 6.52
CA LYS A 35 3.88 6.42 6.61
C LYS A 35 3.24 6.94 7.89
N GLY A 36 2.85 6.06 8.80
CA GLY A 36 2.13 6.43 10.02
C GLY A 36 3.01 7.09 11.08
N ILE A 37 2.51 8.19 11.63
CA ILE A 37 3.07 8.91 12.77
C ILE A 37 2.45 8.34 14.05
N THR A 38 3.28 7.90 14.99
CA THR A 38 2.82 7.39 16.30
C THR A 38 2.55 8.54 17.26
N ILE A 39 1.38 8.53 17.89
CA ILE A 39 0.89 9.52 18.84
C ILE A 39 0.66 8.84 20.19
N ALA A 40 1.28 9.39 21.24
CA ALA A 40 1.12 8.90 22.60
C ALA A 40 -0.23 9.32 23.18
N ALA A 41 -0.87 8.42 23.93
CA ALA A 41 -2.23 8.61 24.46
C ALA A 41 -2.36 9.66 25.58
N SER A 42 -1.26 9.97 26.28
CA SER A 42 -1.28 10.79 27.51
C SER A 42 -0.76 12.21 27.32
N TYR A 43 -0.47 12.61 26.08
CA TYR A 43 0.14 13.90 25.77
C TYR A 43 -0.58 14.58 24.61
N GLU A 44 -0.62 15.91 24.66
CA GLU A 44 -1.00 16.70 23.49
C GLU A 44 0.13 16.66 22.46
N THR A 45 -0.23 16.40 21.20
CA THR A 45 0.73 16.39 20.08
C THR A 45 0.31 17.42 19.05
N HIS A 46 1.20 18.38 18.77
CA HIS A 46 1.01 19.37 17.72
C HIS A 46 1.73 18.92 16.45
N ILE A 47 0.96 18.72 15.36
CA ILE A 47 1.50 18.35 14.05
C ILE A 47 1.43 19.57 13.13
N SER A 48 2.60 20.08 12.72
CA SER A 48 2.71 21.16 11.74
C SER A 48 2.99 20.59 10.35
N LEU A 49 2.28 21.09 9.33
CA LEU A 49 2.37 20.59 7.96
C LEU A 49 2.98 21.63 7.02
N LYS A 50 3.89 21.16 6.16
CA LYS A 50 4.37 21.91 5.00
C LYS A 50 4.16 21.07 3.76
N GLN A 51 3.22 21.48 2.92
CA GLN A 51 2.94 20.79 1.66
C GLN A 51 4.02 21.10 0.63
N THR A 52 4.49 20.04 -0.05
CA THR A 52 5.39 20.15 -1.20
C THR A 52 4.76 19.39 -2.36
N ILE A 53 4.52 20.06 -3.48
CA ILE A 53 3.91 19.47 -4.68
C ILE A 53 4.97 19.42 -5.79
N MET A 54 5.10 18.28 -6.46
CA MET A 54 5.99 18.11 -7.61
C MET A 54 5.19 17.72 -8.86
N HIS A 55 5.31 18.53 -9.91
CA HIS A 55 4.74 18.25 -11.22
C HIS A 55 5.84 17.80 -12.18
N ARG A 56 5.65 16.63 -12.79
CA ARG A 56 6.51 16.08 -13.83
C ARG A 56 5.74 16.01 -15.15
N ILE A 57 6.47 16.15 -16.24
CA ILE A 57 5.92 16.13 -17.59
C ILE A 57 6.26 14.79 -18.27
N PRO A 58 5.36 14.25 -19.11
CA PRO A 58 5.55 12.97 -19.78
C PRO A 58 6.60 13.08 -20.88
N ALA A 59 6.83 12.01 -21.66
CA ALA A 59 7.75 12.03 -22.80
C ALA A 59 7.66 13.35 -23.63
N PRO A 60 8.79 13.91 -24.10
CA PRO A 60 10.08 13.25 -24.37
C PRO A 60 11.15 13.36 -23.26
N TYR A 61 10.81 13.80 -22.05
CA TYR A 61 11.79 14.01 -20.98
C TYR A 61 12.31 12.70 -20.37
N LYS A 62 13.48 12.76 -19.73
CA LYS A 62 14.29 11.60 -19.28
C LYS A 62 13.53 10.61 -18.41
N ASP A 63 12.68 11.12 -17.53
CA ASP A 63 11.89 10.37 -16.57
C ASP A 63 10.67 9.69 -17.17
N LYS A 64 10.27 10.07 -18.41
CA LYS A 64 9.14 9.51 -19.15
C LYS A 64 7.91 9.33 -18.26
N CYS A 65 7.60 10.36 -17.46
CA CYS A 65 6.56 10.27 -16.45
C CYS A 65 5.20 9.92 -17.07
N VAL A 66 4.38 9.19 -16.33
CA VAL A 66 3.02 8.82 -16.74
C VAL A 66 2.02 9.47 -15.79
N PHE A 67 0.85 9.83 -16.31
CA PHE A 67 -0.25 10.35 -15.51
C PHE A 67 -1.11 9.18 -15.02
N TYR A 68 -1.24 9.05 -13.71
CA TYR A 68 -2.09 8.08 -13.05
C TYR A 68 -3.55 8.59 -13.01
N GLY A 69 -4.52 7.68 -12.95
CA GLY A 69 -5.94 8.03 -12.84
C GLY A 69 -6.56 8.69 -14.07
N ASN A 70 -6.00 8.48 -15.28
CA ASN A 70 -6.61 8.94 -16.52
C ASN A 70 -7.87 8.10 -16.88
N LYS A 71 -8.65 8.55 -17.87
CA LYS A 71 -9.92 7.89 -18.26
C LYS A 71 -9.78 6.40 -18.62
N GLU A 72 -8.61 5.99 -19.09
CA GLU A 72 -8.32 4.60 -19.48
C GLU A 72 -7.92 3.73 -18.27
N LYS A 73 -7.40 4.34 -17.19
CA LYS A 73 -6.84 3.65 -16.01
C LYS A 73 -7.30 4.28 -14.71
N TYR A 74 -8.62 4.34 -14.54
CA TYR A 74 -9.28 4.94 -13.36
C TYR A 74 -8.91 4.27 -12.03
N LEU A 75 -8.54 2.98 -12.06
CA LEU A 75 -8.19 2.21 -10.85
C LEU A 75 -6.75 2.45 -10.38
N VAL A 76 -5.83 2.79 -11.28
CA VAL A 76 -4.41 2.99 -10.95
C VAL A 76 -4.12 4.47 -10.78
N LYS A 77 -4.35 4.98 -9.56
CA LYS A 77 -4.28 6.41 -9.21
C LYS A 77 -2.91 6.90 -8.74
N SER A 78 -1.99 5.98 -8.45
CA SER A 78 -0.66 6.32 -7.95
C SER A 78 0.39 5.32 -8.40
N ARG A 79 1.68 5.69 -8.22
CA ARG A 79 2.79 4.76 -8.44
C ARG A 79 2.69 3.54 -7.55
N THR A 80 2.26 3.72 -6.29
CA THR A 80 2.10 2.61 -5.35
C THR A 80 1.01 1.64 -5.82
N HIS A 81 -0.15 2.15 -6.25
CA HIS A 81 -1.22 1.28 -6.79
C HIS A 81 -0.76 0.53 -8.05
N CYS A 82 0.04 1.17 -8.90
CA CYS A 82 0.61 0.50 -10.08
C CYS A 82 1.50 -0.68 -9.67
N MET A 83 2.35 -0.49 -8.65
CA MET A 83 3.23 -1.54 -8.17
C MET A 83 2.43 -2.67 -7.51
N GLN A 84 1.45 -2.33 -6.67
CA GLN A 84 0.58 -3.33 -6.02
C GLN A 84 -0.21 -4.15 -7.05
N ALA A 85 -0.86 -3.50 -8.01
CA ALA A 85 -1.59 -4.18 -9.07
C ALA A 85 -0.69 -5.11 -9.89
N CYS A 86 0.53 -4.67 -10.22
CA CYS A 86 1.50 -5.50 -10.90
C CYS A 86 1.94 -6.71 -10.08
N ILE A 87 2.23 -6.53 -8.78
CA ILE A 87 2.56 -7.64 -7.88
C ILE A 87 1.38 -8.62 -7.80
N GLN A 88 0.14 -8.12 -7.79
CA GLN A 88 -1.04 -8.97 -7.81
C GLN A 88 -1.17 -9.81 -9.09
N GLU A 89 -0.78 -9.26 -10.25
CA GLU A 89 -0.70 -10.05 -11.49
C GLU A 89 0.30 -11.21 -11.35
N TYR A 90 1.48 -10.96 -10.75
CA TYR A 90 2.46 -12.01 -10.50
C TYR A 90 1.97 -13.06 -9.50
N ASN A 91 1.34 -12.62 -8.40
CA ASN A 91 0.76 -13.49 -7.38
C ASN A 91 -0.32 -14.38 -8.00
N PHE A 92 -1.26 -13.79 -8.75
CA PHE A 92 -2.32 -14.56 -9.38
C PHE A 92 -1.78 -15.53 -10.44
N ALA A 93 -0.82 -15.12 -11.27
CA ALA A 93 -0.24 -15.97 -12.30
C ALA A 93 0.55 -17.17 -11.74
N ARG A 94 1.18 -17.03 -10.57
CA ARG A 94 2.02 -18.07 -9.96
C ARG A 94 1.31 -18.91 -8.91
N CYS A 95 0.45 -18.28 -8.11
CA CYS A 95 -0.21 -18.89 -6.96
C CYS A 95 -1.71 -19.16 -7.21
N GLY A 96 -2.31 -18.57 -8.25
CA GLY A 96 -3.74 -18.71 -8.56
C GLY A 96 -4.66 -17.86 -7.67
N CYS A 97 -4.10 -16.98 -6.86
CA CYS A 97 -4.84 -16.11 -5.94
C CYS A 97 -4.07 -14.80 -5.70
N SER A 98 -4.77 -13.80 -5.17
CA SER A 98 -4.25 -12.47 -4.87
C SER A 98 -3.97 -12.28 -3.38
N GLU A 99 -2.94 -11.51 -3.06
CA GLU A 99 -2.56 -11.12 -1.70
C GLU A 99 -3.73 -10.34 -1.04
N PRO A 100 -4.34 -10.86 0.04
CA PRO A 100 -5.53 -10.25 0.65
C PRO A 100 -5.31 -8.85 1.23
N SER A 101 -4.08 -8.51 1.62
CA SER A 101 -3.76 -7.22 2.24
C SER A 101 -3.72 -6.04 1.26
N PHE A 102 -3.61 -6.29 -0.04
CA PHE A 102 -3.68 -5.21 -1.03
C PHE A 102 -5.10 -5.05 -1.55
N TRP A 103 -5.41 -3.84 -2.03
CA TRP A 103 -6.58 -3.63 -2.88
C TRP A 103 -6.49 -4.51 -4.13
N THR A 104 -7.51 -5.36 -4.35
CA THR A 104 -7.61 -6.23 -5.52
C THR A 104 -8.79 -5.79 -6.39
N MET A 105 -8.74 -6.08 -7.70
CA MET A 105 -9.97 -6.04 -8.49
C MET A 105 -10.90 -7.17 -8.03
N LEU A 106 -12.21 -6.90 -7.99
CA LEU A 106 -13.25 -7.81 -7.47
C LEU A 106 -13.28 -9.19 -8.15
N GLU A 107 -12.65 -9.31 -9.32
CA GLU A 107 -12.63 -10.54 -10.12
C GLU A 107 -11.55 -11.53 -9.68
N TYR A 108 -10.60 -11.14 -8.83
CA TYR A 108 -9.53 -12.02 -8.36
C TYR A 108 -9.89 -12.73 -7.06
N LYS A 109 -9.73 -14.06 -7.04
CA LYS A 109 -9.78 -14.87 -5.81
C LYS A 109 -8.67 -14.40 -4.86
N GLN A 110 -9.02 -14.00 -3.64
CA GLN A 110 -8.04 -13.76 -2.58
C GLN A 110 -7.47 -15.08 -2.05
N CYS A 111 -6.18 -15.07 -1.70
CA CYS A 111 -5.57 -16.21 -1.04
C CYS A 111 -6.15 -16.41 0.36
N ASP A 112 -6.30 -17.66 0.78
CA ASP A 112 -6.71 -18.02 2.12
C ASP A 112 -5.52 -17.88 3.06
N THR A 113 -5.58 -16.88 3.95
CA THR A 113 -4.54 -16.60 4.95
C THR A 113 -4.29 -17.76 5.93
N THR A 114 -5.20 -18.73 6.01
CA THR A 114 -5.04 -19.94 6.83
C THR A 114 -4.37 -21.08 6.07
N ASN A 115 -4.29 -21.00 4.75
CA ASN A 115 -3.65 -21.99 3.90
C ASN A 115 -2.15 -21.69 3.75
N SER A 116 -1.31 -22.43 4.49
CA SER A 116 0.14 -22.23 4.45
C SER A 116 0.75 -22.39 3.06
N THR A 117 0.17 -23.22 2.19
CA THR A 117 0.71 -23.40 0.83
C THR A 117 0.49 -22.17 -0.04
N GLU A 118 -0.67 -21.52 0.10
CA GLU A 118 -0.95 -20.27 -0.61
C GLU A 118 -0.05 -19.14 -0.05
N MET A 119 0.08 -19.02 1.28
CA MET A 119 0.96 -18.02 1.91
C MET A 119 2.44 -18.21 1.56
N ASP A 120 2.96 -19.45 1.63
CA ASP A 120 4.33 -19.77 1.22
C ASP A 120 4.57 -19.47 -0.28
N CYS A 121 3.53 -19.55 -1.10
CA CYS A 121 3.62 -19.16 -2.51
C CYS A 121 3.81 -17.65 -2.64
N LEU A 122 2.94 -16.85 -1.98
CA LEU A 122 3.03 -15.39 -1.99
C LEU A 122 4.40 -14.90 -1.50
N ASP A 123 4.92 -15.47 -0.41
CA ASP A 123 6.24 -15.15 0.13
C ASP A 123 7.38 -15.43 -0.87
N ARG A 124 7.29 -16.56 -1.59
CA ARG A 124 8.26 -16.90 -2.63
C ARG A 124 8.19 -15.93 -3.81
N VAL A 125 6.98 -15.54 -4.23
CA VAL A 125 6.83 -14.54 -5.29
C VAL A 125 7.45 -13.22 -4.86
N MET A 126 7.12 -12.72 -3.66
CA MET A 126 7.70 -11.48 -3.12
C MET A 126 9.23 -11.54 -3.05
N LYS A 127 9.78 -12.65 -2.57
CA LYS A 127 11.23 -12.87 -2.52
C LYS A 127 11.85 -12.84 -3.92
N ASP A 128 11.28 -13.54 -4.90
CA ASP A 128 11.77 -13.55 -6.27
C ASP A 128 11.75 -12.15 -6.88
N LEU A 129 10.64 -11.41 -6.71
CA LEU A 129 10.50 -10.05 -7.21
C LEU A 129 11.50 -9.09 -6.56
N SER A 130 11.86 -9.30 -5.29
CA SER A 130 12.89 -8.50 -4.61
C SER A 130 14.31 -8.75 -5.13
N VAL A 131 14.59 -9.97 -5.60
CA VAL A 131 15.94 -10.37 -6.07
C VAL A 131 16.13 -10.06 -7.54
N TYR A 132 15.17 -10.44 -8.39
CA TYR A 132 15.28 -10.33 -9.85
C TYR A 132 14.66 -9.04 -10.40
N GLY A 133 13.92 -8.30 -9.56
CA GLY A 133 13.15 -7.14 -9.97
C GLY A 133 11.84 -7.51 -10.66
N THR A 134 11.09 -6.49 -11.04
CA THR A 134 9.84 -6.61 -11.77
C THR A 134 9.90 -5.78 -13.06
N ASN A 135 9.20 -6.23 -14.10
CA ASN A 135 8.91 -5.38 -15.27
C ASN A 135 7.56 -4.65 -15.08
N CYS A 136 7.34 -4.10 -13.88
CA CYS A 136 6.13 -3.36 -13.57
C CYS A 136 6.13 -2.03 -14.29
N HIS A 137 5.39 -1.98 -15.39
CA HIS A 137 5.13 -0.77 -16.14
C HIS A 137 3.62 -0.65 -16.37
N LEU A 138 3.11 0.57 -16.30
CA LEU A 138 1.76 0.85 -16.76
C LEU A 138 1.67 0.51 -18.25
N ARG A 139 1.10 -0.66 -18.59
CA ARG A 139 0.86 -1.07 -19.97
C ARG A 139 -0.03 -0.03 -20.63
N HIS A 140 0.49 0.72 -21.60
CA HIS A 140 -0.22 1.80 -22.30
C HIS A 140 -1.54 1.30 -22.88
#